data_AF-A0A4R4PTM8-F1
#
_entry.id   AF-A0A4R4PTM8-F1
#
_cell.length_a   1.000
_cell.length_b   1.000
_cell.length_c   1.000
_cell.angle_alpha   90.00
_cell.angle_beta   90.00
_cell.angle_gamma   90.00
#
_symmetry.space_group_name_H-M   'P 1'
#
loop_
_entity.id
_entity.type
_entity.pdbx_description
1 polymer ?
#
loop_
_entity_poly.entity_id
_entity_poly.type
_entity_poly.pdbx_seq_one_letter_code
_entity_poly.pdbx_strand_id
1 'polypeptide(L)'
;MPPAQPQTREFRAFLTNIEYARKMIVAGRALAPFQSPVIDIGDFYRAAWVQAVSAIDHWFHEELYRRVAELAAEDSPGMPYQLTKFELPLVKVEEVRRGTTTLADAVSEHVKAKWGNAALQNPRKISEAMRLVTEEDIWAKAAVQLNEWNHGRTAMNAQSLKQKYISITDRRNRIAHDADLLDGDLKERRPITDADVSDAVDWIERIALAIATVLG
;
A
#
# COMPACT_ATOMS: atom_id res chain seq x y z
N MET A 1 -3.38 3.74 -23.91
CA MET A 1 -2.22 4.37 -23.24
C MET A 1 -2.18 3.87 -21.81
N PRO A 2 -1.00 3.60 -21.22
CA PRO A 2 -0.93 3.38 -19.78
C PRO A 2 -1.50 4.60 -19.04
N PRO A 3 -2.22 4.41 -17.93
CA PRO A 3 -2.77 5.52 -17.16
C PRO A 3 -1.67 6.46 -16.65
N ALA A 4 -1.99 7.74 -16.58
CA ALA A 4 -1.07 8.74 -16.05
C ALA A 4 -0.74 8.43 -14.58
N GLN A 5 0.55 8.36 -14.26
CA GLN A 5 1.02 8.10 -12.90
C GLN A 5 1.07 9.40 -12.08
N PRO A 6 0.67 9.37 -10.79
CA PRO A 6 0.86 10.49 -9.90
C PRO A 6 2.33 10.92 -9.87
N GLN A 7 2.57 12.23 -9.95
CA GLN A 7 3.93 12.77 -9.92
C GLN A 7 4.44 13.06 -8.51
N THR A 8 3.74 12.62 -7.47
CA THR A 8 4.09 12.84 -6.06
C THR A 8 5.38 12.10 -5.68
N ARG A 9 6.08 12.61 -4.66
CA ARG A 9 7.32 11.99 -4.18
C ARG A 9 7.05 10.58 -3.62
N GLU A 10 5.93 10.43 -2.95
CA GLU A 10 5.45 9.24 -2.24
C GLU A 10 5.16 8.13 -3.25
N PHE A 11 4.49 8.45 -4.35
CA PHE A 11 4.22 7.48 -5.41
C PHE A 11 5.50 7.11 -6.19
N ARG A 12 6.44 8.04 -6.39
CA ARG A 12 7.76 7.69 -6.97
C ARG A 12 8.58 6.77 -6.06
N ALA A 13 8.53 7.00 -4.75
CA ALA A 13 9.17 6.11 -3.77
C ALA A 13 8.54 4.71 -3.81
N PHE A 14 7.21 4.63 -3.93
CA PHE A 14 6.49 3.36 -4.16
C PHE A 14 7.01 2.63 -5.41
N LEU A 15 7.02 3.30 -6.57
CA LEU A 15 7.47 2.71 -7.84
C LEU A 15 8.93 2.24 -7.76
N THR A 16 9.80 2.99 -7.07
CA THR A 16 11.20 2.59 -6.85
C THR A 16 11.29 1.27 -6.08
N ASN A 17 10.45 1.08 -5.06
CA ASN A 17 10.41 -0.14 -4.25
C ASN A 17 9.76 -1.31 -4.99
N ILE A 18 8.77 -1.06 -5.85
CA ILE A 18 8.20 -2.06 -6.76
C ILE A 18 9.24 -2.53 -7.77
N GLU A 19 9.99 -1.61 -8.38
CA GLU A 19 11.08 -1.96 -9.29
C GLU A 19 12.18 -2.76 -8.58
N TYR A 20 12.46 -2.45 -7.31
CA TYR A 20 13.37 -3.25 -6.50
C TYR A 20 12.86 -4.69 -6.28
N ALA A 21 11.56 -4.88 -6.02
CA ALA A 21 10.94 -6.21 -5.98
C ALA A 21 11.07 -6.94 -7.33
N ARG A 22 10.85 -6.25 -8.46
CA ARG A 22 11.03 -6.83 -9.82
C ARG A 22 12.46 -7.29 -10.05
N LYS A 23 13.46 -6.52 -9.60
CA LYS A 23 14.88 -6.91 -9.67
C LYS A 23 15.17 -8.19 -8.89
N MET A 24 14.55 -8.40 -7.73
CA MET A 24 14.68 -9.66 -6.99
C MET A 24 14.09 -10.86 -7.75
N ILE A 25 12.96 -10.67 -8.45
CA ILE A 25 12.38 -11.72 -9.31
C ILE A 25 13.36 -12.06 -10.45
N VAL A 26 13.91 -11.05 -11.12
CA VAL A 26 14.90 -11.23 -12.18
C VAL A 26 16.15 -11.95 -11.65
N ALA A 27 16.65 -11.57 -10.48
CA ALA A 27 17.78 -12.24 -9.83
C ALA A 27 17.46 -13.72 -9.54
N GLY A 28 16.27 -14.01 -9.00
CA GLY A 28 15.83 -15.39 -8.77
C GLY A 28 15.79 -16.21 -10.06
N ARG A 29 15.23 -15.66 -11.15
CA ARG A 29 15.24 -16.31 -12.48
C ARG A 29 16.66 -16.56 -13.01
N ALA A 30 17.53 -15.56 -12.91
CA ALA A 30 18.92 -15.68 -13.37
C ALA A 30 19.73 -16.71 -12.57
N LEU A 31 19.39 -16.89 -11.30
CA LEU A 31 20.03 -17.85 -10.41
C LEU A 31 19.40 -19.24 -10.44
N ALA A 32 18.23 -19.42 -11.09
CA ALA A 32 17.53 -20.70 -11.17
C ALA A 32 18.39 -21.87 -11.67
N PRO A 33 19.29 -21.72 -12.66
CA PRO A 33 20.20 -22.79 -13.08
C PRO A 33 21.18 -23.25 -12.00
N PHE A 34 21.41 -22.44 -10.96
CA PHE A 34 22.29 -22.74 -9.83
C PHE A 34 21.53 -23.24 -8.58
N GLN A 35 20.24 -23.56 -8.72
CA GLN A 35 19.45 -24.12 -7.64
C GLN A 35 20.13 -25.37 -7.07
N SER A 36 20.29 -25.40 -5.76
CA SER A 36 20.93 -26.49 -5.02
C SER A 36 20.27 -26.63 -3.64
N PRO A 37 20.55 -27.70 -2.88
CA PRO A 37 20.04 -27.82 -1.51
C PRO A 37 20.42 -26.65 -0.58
N VAL A 38 21.41 -25.84 -0.95
CA VAL A 38 21.88 -24.67 -0.18
C VAL A 38 21.25 -23.36 -0.69
N ILE A 39 20.79 -23.31 -1.94
CA ILE A 39 20.23 -22.11 -2.57
C ILE A 39 18.77 -22.39 -2.93
N ASP A 40 17.85 -21.94 -2.07
CA ASP A 40 16.42 -21.90 -2.39
C ASP A 40 16.09 -20.61 -3.16
N ILE A 41 15.86 -20.75 -4.47
CA ILE A 41 15.44 -19.65 -5.34
C ILE A 41 14.11 -19.05 -4.89
N GLY A 42 13.26 -19.85 -4.23
CA GLY A 42 12.02 -19.40 -3.62
C GLY A 42 12.22 -18.26 -2.63
N ASP A 43 13.39 -18.15 -1.99
CA ASP A 43 13.68 -17.06 -1.06
C ASP A 43 13.80 -15.69 -1.75
N PHE A 44 14.28 -15.65 -3.00
CA PHE A 44 14.24 -14.42 -3.81
C PHE A 44 12.80 -14.01 -4.13
N TYR A 45 11.93 -14.97 -4.43
CA TYR A 45 10.53 -14.71 -4.72
C TYR A 45 9.76 -14.32 -3.45
N ARG A 46 10.03 -14.93 -2.30
CA ARG A 46 9.47 -14.54 -1.00
C ARG A 46 9.90 -13.13 -0.62
N ALA A 47 11.18 -12.81 -0.77
CA ALA A 47 11.71 -11.47 -0.53
C ALA A 47 11.06 -10.42 -1.42
N ALA A 48 10.92 -10.70 -2.73
CA ALA A 48 10.24 -9.83 -3.67
C ALA A 48 8.77 -9.57 -3.29
N TRP A 49 8.05 -10.61 -2.86
CA TRP A 49 6.66 -10.50 -2.41
C TRP A 49 6.54 -9.62 -1.16
N VAL A 50 7.38 -9.86 -0.16
CA VAL A 50 7.41 -9.07 1.08
C VAL A 50 7.76 -7.62 0.78
N GLN A 51 8.73 -7.38 -0.11
CA GLN A 51 9.15 -6.05 -0.54
C GLN A 51 8.01 -5.29 -1.20
N ALA A 52 7.26 -5.91 -2.10
CA ALA A 52 6.15 -5.24 -2.80
C ALA A 52 4.99 -4.88 -1.86
N VAL A 53 4.63 -5.77 -0.93
CA VAL A 53 3.61 -5.48 0.08
C VAL A 53 4.07 -4.39 1.05
N SER A 54 5.35 -4.38 1.42
CA SER A 54 5.93 -3.32 2.25
C SER A 54 5.94 -1.97 1.51
N ALA A 55 6.17 -1.98 0.19
CA ALA A 55 6.12 -0.78 -0.64
C ALA A 55 4.75 -0.10 -0.62
N ILE A 56 3.66 -0.87 -0.82
CA ILE A 56 2.31 -0.30 -0.83
C ILE A 56 1.84 0.11 0.58
N ASP A 57 2.21 -0.64 1.61
CA ASP A 57 1.94 -0.26 3.00
C ASP A 57 2.59 1.08 3.35
N HIS A 58 3.88 1.23 3.04
CA HIS A 58 4.59 2.48 3.26
C HIS A 58 3.97 3.63 2.45
N TRP A 59 3.63 3.40 1.18
CA TRP A 59 2.97 4.39 0.35
C TRP A 59 1.64 4.88 0.94
N PHE A 60 0.77 3.98 1.41
CA PHE A 60 -0.49 4.40 2.03
C PHE A 60 -0.28 5.32 3.23
N HIS A 61 0.75 5.08 4.04
CA HIS A 61 1.08 5.95 5.17
C HIS A 61 1.57 7.33 4.69
N GLU A 62 2.55 7.37 3.80
CA GLU A 62 3.12 8.63 3.33
C GLU A 62 2.07 9.46 2.56
N GLU A 63 1.24 8.80 1.75
CA GLU A 63 0.14 9.43 1.02
C GLU A 63 -0.94 9.98 1.97
N LEU A 64 -1.27 9.24 3.04
CA LEU A 64 -2.16 9.73 4.10
C LEU A 64 -1.60 11.01 4.74
N TYR A 65 -0.34 10.97 5.18
CA TYR A 65 0.28 12.08 5.93
C TYR A 65 0.42 13.33 5.07
N ARG A 66 0.81 13.16 3.80
CA ARG A 66 0.89 14.25 2.83
C ARG A 66 -0.47 14.90 2.63
N ARG A 67 -1.50 14.12 2.27
CA ARG A 67 -2.83 14.67 1.97
C ARG A 67 -3.49 15.30 3.18
N VAL A 68 -3.32 14.72 4.35
CA VAL A 68 -3.80 15.34 5.60
C VAL A 68 -3.14 16.70 5.82
N ALA A 69 -1.83 16.82 5.60
CA ALA A 69 -1.12 18.09 5.74
C ALA A 69 -1.64 19.13 4.72
N GLU A 70 -1.83 18.73 3.46
CA GLU A 70 -2.37 19.59 2.40
C GLU A 70 -3.78 20.09 2.75
N LEU A 71 -4.69 19.18 3.11
CA LEU A 71 -6.07 19.52 3.49
C LEU A 71 -6.13 20.42 4.72
N ALA A 72 -5.24 20.20 5.70
CA ALA A 72 -5.16 21.05 6.89
C ALA A 72 -4.55 22.44 6.59
N ALA A 73 -3.75 22.57 5.53
CA ALA A 73 -3.18 23.85 5.10
C ALA A 73 -4.14 24.69 4.25
N GLU A 74 -5.06 24.07 3.51
CA GLU A 74 -5.99 24.74 2.59
C GLU A 74 -7.06 25.58 3.29
N ASP A 75 -7.33 25.35 4.58
CA ASP A 75 -8.39 26.02 5.37
C ASP A 75 -9.73 26.09 4.59
N SER A 76 -10.14 24.94 4.03
CA SER A 76 -11.28 24.84 3.13
C SER A 76 -12.51 24.23 3.83
N PRO A 77 -13.73 24.77 3.59
CA PRO A 77 -14.97 24.15 4.07
C PRO A 77 -15.26 22.79 3.40
N GLY A 78 -14.51 22.43 2.35
CA GLY A 78 -14.60 21.13 1.67
C GLY A 78 -13.78 20.00 2.30
N MET A 79 -13.25 20.20 3.51
CA MET A 79 -12.47 19.18 4.22
C MET A 79 -13.30 17.89 4.46
N PRO A 80 -12.71 16.69 4.31
CA PRO A 80 -13.37 15.44 4.64
C PRO A 80 -13.91 15.45 6.07
N TYR A 81 -15.14 14.97 6.25
CA TYR A 81 -15.87 14.96 7.51
C TYR A 81 -15.08 14.32 8.65
N GLN A 82 -14.37 13.22 8.37
CA GLN A 82 -13.54 12.54 9.37
C GLN A 82 -12.34 13.39 9.81
N LEU A 83 -11.79 14.22 8.93
CA LEU A 83 -10.72 15.15 9.29
C LEU A 83 -11.25 16.33 10.09
N THR A 84 -12.45 16.86 9.79
CA THR A 84 -13.08 17.93 10.59
C THR A 84 -13.34 17.54 12.05
N LYS A 85 -13.49 16.24 12.30
CA LYS A 85 -13.71 15.65 13.63
C LYS A 85 -12.44 15.11 14.26
N PHE A 86 -11.30 15.24 13.59
CA PHE A 86 -10.06 14.70 14.08
C PHE A 86 -9.57 15.50 15.28
N GLU A 87 -9.54 14.85 16.44
CA GLU A 87 -9.17 15.50 17.70
C GLU A 87 -7.66 15.79 17.75
N LEU A 88 -7.30 17.00 18.15
CA LEU A 88 -5.92 17.39 18.42
C LEU A 88 -5.68 17.56 19.91
N PRO A 89 -4.55 17.06 20.45
CA PRO A 89 -4.16 17.35 21.83
C PRO A 89 -4.03 18.85 22.06
N LEU A 90 -4.47 19.34 23.22
CA LEU A 90 -4.42 20.77 23.56
C LEU A 90 -3.00 21.34 23.44
N VAL A 91 -1.97 20.55 23.76
CA VAL A 91 -0.57 20.96 23.59
C VAL A 91 -0.24 21.32 22.14
N LYS A 92 -0.75 20.57 21.16
CA LYS A 92 -0.55 20.84 19.72
C LYS A 92 -1.29 22.11 19.30
N VAL A 93 -2.49 22.34 19.84
CA VAL A 93 -3.25 23.58 19.61
C VAL A 93 -2.51 24.80 20.15
N GLU A 94 -1.90 24.68 21.35
CA GLU A 94 -1.10 25.74 21.95
C GLU A 94 0.19 26.03 21.17
N GLU A 95 0.85 24.99 20.65
CA GLU A 95 2.02 25.11 19.76
C GLU A 95 1.68 25.89 18.49
N VAL A 96 0.55 25.55 17.84
CA VAL A 96 0.05 26.28 16.66
C VAL A 96 -0.27 27.73 17.02
N ARG A 97 -0.95 27.99 18.15
CA ARG A 97 -1.28 29.36 18.59
C ARG A 97 -0.04 30.20 18.89
N ARG A 98 1.03 29.58 19.38
CA ARG A 98 2.33 30.25 19.64
C ARG A 98 3.17 30.42 18.37
N GLY A 99 2.77 29.81 17.25
CA GLY A 99 3.52 29.83 16.00
C GLY A 99 4.78 28.96 16.03
N THR A 100 4.87 27.97 16.94
CA THR A 100 6.02 27.05 16.99
C THR A 100 5.90 25.91 15.98
N THR A 101 4.71 25.67 15.45
CA THR A 101 4.41 24.72 14.38
C THR A 101 3.24 25.22 13.55
N THR A 102 3.08 24.71 12.33
CA THR A 102 1.90 25.00 11.51
C THR A 102 0.75 24.06 11.88
N LEU A 103 -0.50 24.44 11.55
CA LEU A 103 -1.64 23.53 11.73
C LEU A 103 -1.46 22.24 10.91
N ALA A 104 -0.96 22.37 9.68
CA ALA A 104 -0.69 21.23 8.80
C ALA A 104 0.29 20.24 9.43
N ASP A 105 1.40 20.73 9.97
CA ASP A 105 2.40 19.89 10.64
C ASP A 105 1.83 19.26 11.90
N ALA A 106 1.13 20.05 12.75
CA ALA A 106 0.53 19.54 13.98
C ALA A 106 -0.48 18.41 13.73
N VAL A 107 -1.33 18.55 12.71
CA VAL A 107 -2.30 17.54 12.31
C VAL A 107 -1.61 16.31 11.73
N SER A 108 -0.68 16.51 10.79
CA SER A 108 0.03 15.40 10.13
C SER A 108 0.86 14.59 11.12
N GLU A 109 1.57 15.24 12.05
CA GLU A 109 2.29 14.56 13.14
C GLU A 109 1.35 13.76 14.04
N HIS A 110 0.17 14.30 14.36
CA HIS A 110 -0.79 13.59 15.19
C HIS A 110 -1.42 12.39 14.47
N VAL A 111 -1.71 12.52 13.17
CA VAL A 111 -2.13 11.40 12.32
C VAL A 111 -1.04 10.35 12.23
N LYS A 112 0.22 10.75 12.08
CA LYS A 112 1.39 9.84 12.07
C LYS A 112 1.56 9.12 13.40
N ALA A 113 1.34 9.78 14.54
CA ALA A 113 1.36 9.14 15.84
C ALA A 113 0.22 8.10 15.99
N LYS A 114 -0.96 8.38 15.43
CA LYS A 114 -2.12 7.47 15.46
C LYS A 114 -1.93 6.25 14.56
N TRP A 115 -1.43 6.44 13.34
CA TRP A 115 -1.40 5.39 12.31
C TRP A 115 -0.02 4.76 12.11
N GLY A 116 1.06 5.35 12.60
CA GLY A 116 2.43 4.90 12.29
C GLY A 116 2.79 3.48 12.74
N ASN A 117 2.07 2.92 13.72
CA ASN A 117 2.25 1.54 14.18
C ASN A 117 1.23 0.56 13.56
N ALA A 118 0.25 1.05 12.81
CA ALA A 118 -0.84 0.25 12.27
C ALA A 118 -0.57 -0.11 10.81
N ALA A 119 -0.22 -1.36 10.53
CA ALA A 119 -0.08 -1.83 9.15
C ALA A 119 -1.35 -1.55 8.32
N LEU A 120 -1.19 -0.82 7.23
CA LEU A 120 -2.20 -0.48 6.23
C LEU A 120 -2.19 -1.53 5.12
N GLN A 121 -2.39 -2.78 5.51
CA GLN A 121 -2.43 -3.96 4.62
C GLN A 121 -3.77 -4.68 4.63
N ASN A 122 -4.67 -4.27 5.53
CA ASN A 122 -6.04 -4.75 5.54
C ASN A 122 -6.93 -3.70 4.87
N PRO A 123 -7.76 -4.05 3.87
CA PRO A 123 -8.61 -3.09 3.19
C PRO A 123 -9.51 -2.25 4.07
N ARG A 124 -9.99 -2.82 5.19
CA ARG A 124 -10.82 -2.09 6.16
C ARG A 124 -10.03 -1.00 6.86
N LYS A 125 -8.80 -1.29 7.31
CA LYS A 125 -7.92 -0.31 7.95
C LYS A 125 -7.49 0.77 6.95
N ILE A 126 -7.18 0.40 5.72
CA ILE A 126 -6.88 1.35 4.64
C ILE A 126 -8.08 2.28 4.44
N SER A 127 -9.29 1.74 4.29
CA SER A 127 -10.50 2.56 4.15
C SER A 127 -10.71 3.48 5.36
N GLU A 128 -10.53 2.99 6.58
CA GLU A 128 -10.67 3.78 7.80
C GLU A 128 -9.68 4.95 7.85
N ALA A 129 -8.41 4.71 7.53
CA ALA A 129 -7.38 5.73 7.48
C ALA A 129 -7.66 6.75 6.37
N MET A 130 -8.01 6.27 5.17
CA MET A 130 -8.25 7.12 3.99
C MET A 130 -9.51 7.99 4.11
N ARG A 131 -10.42 7.72 5.05
CA ARG A 131 -11.54 8.65 5.32
C ARG A 131 -11.07 10.02 5.80
N LEU A 132 -9.87 10.13 6.35
CA LEU A 132 -9.28 11.42 6.70
C LEU A 132 -8.97 12.29 5.46
N VAL A 133 -8.91 11.69 4.26
CA VAL A 133 -8.49 12.40 3.04
C VAL A 133 -9.55 12.37 1.92
N THR A 134 -10.56 11.51 2.02
CA THR A 134 -11.62 11.42 1.01
C THR A 134 -12.92 10.85 1.60
N GLU A 135 -14.06 11.27 1.05
CA GLU A 135 -15.38 10.69 1.33
C GLU A 135 -15.73 9.50 0.42
N GLU A 136 -14.89 9.24 -0.58
CA GLU A 136 -15.16 8.25 -1.61
C GLU A 136 -14.87 6.82 -1.14
N ASP A 137 -15.62 5.84 -1.66
CA ASP A 137 -15.21 4.43 -1.55
C ASP A 137 -14.07 4.16 -2.54
N ILE A 138 -12.85 4.33 -2.03
CA ILE A 138 -11.62 4.14 -2.81
C ILE A 138 -11.53 2.77 -3.47
N TRP A 139 -12.11 1.70 -2.89
CA TRP A 139 -12.04 0.36 -3.47
C TRP A 139 -13.07 0.19 -4.58
N ALA A 140 -14.28 0.73 -4.42
CA ALA A 140 -15.28 0.73 -5.47
C ALA A 140 -14.80 1.52 -6.68
N LYS A 141 -14.30 2.75 -6.45
CA LYS A 141 -13.78 3.59 -7.53
C LYS A 141 -12.51 3.01 -8.17
N ALA A 142 -11.59 2.43 -7.39
CA ALA A 142 -10.41 1.77 -7.96
C ALA A 142 -10.82 0.55 -8.82
N ALA A 143 -11.85 -0.21 -8.43
CA ALA A 143 -12.36 -1.30 -9.25
C ALA A 143 -12.95 -0.82 -10.57
N VAL A 144 -13.72 0.28 -10.57
CA VAL A 144 -14.20 0.93 -11.80
C VAL A 144 -13.01 1.33 -12.67
N GLN A 145 -12.01 1.99 -12.08
CA GLN A 145 -10.84 2.45 -12.79
C GLN A 145 -10.06 1.31 -13.45
N LEU A 146 -9.89 0.19 -12.76
CA LEU A 146 -9.25 -1.01 -13.30
C LEU A 146 -10.05 -1.64 -14.44
N ASN A 147 -11.38 -1.66 -14.34
CA ASN A 147 -12.22 -2.19 -15.42
C ASN A 147 -12.11 -1.31 -16.67
N GLU A 148 -12.08 0.02 -16.52
CA GLU A 148 -11.90 0.96 -17.62
C GLU A 148 -10.57 0.76 -18.34
N TRP A 149 -9.46 0.65 -17.59
CA TRP A 149 -8.13 0.41 -18.16
C TRP A 149 -8.02 -0.92 -18.89
N ASN A 150 -8.81 -1.91 -18.46
CA ASN A 150 -8.91 -3.21 -19.12
C ASN A 150 -10.01 -3.28 -20.19
N HIS A 151 -10.61 -2.14 -20.57
CA HIS A 151 -11.71 -2.08 -21.55
C HIS A 151 -12.87 -3.04 -21.24
N GLY A 152 -13.21 -3.20 -19.95
CA GLY A 152 -14.28 -4.08 -19.48
C GLY A 152 -13.96 -5.59 -19.57
N ARG A 153 -12.74 -5.98 -19.95
CA ARG A 153 -12.34 -7.40 -20.01
C ARG A 153 -12.16 -8.02 -18.63
N THR A 154 -12.06 -7.19 -17.59
CA THR A 154 -12.05 -7.60 -16.19
C THR A 154 -13.35 -7.17 -15.55
N ALA A 155 -13.93 -8.04 -14.72
CA ALA A 155 -15.11 -7.73 -13.92
C ALA A 155 -14.72 -7.61 -12.44
N MET A 156 -14.00 -6.54 -12.10
CA MET A 156 -13.70 -6.21 -10.71
C MET A 156 -14.85 -5.40 -10.10
N ASN A 157 -15.16 -5.68 -8.84
CA ASN A 157 -15.94 -4.81 -7.98
C ASN A 157 -15.17 -4.59 -6.68
N ALA A 158 -15.68 -3.74 -5.78
CA ALA A 158 -15.00 -3.46 -4.51
C ALA A 158 -14.68 -4.74 -3.73
N GLN A 159 -15.57 -5.73 -3.73
CA GLN A 159 -15.39 -6.97 -3.00
C GLN A 159 -14.31 -7.85 -3.61
N SER A 160 -14.34 -8.09 -4.93
CA SER A 160 -13.33 -8.93 -5.59
C SER A 160 -11.95 -8.28 -5.59
N LEU A 161 -11.88 -6.94 -5.68
CA LEU A 161 -10.62 -6.21 -5.56
C LEU A 161 -10.03 -6.34 -4.13
N LYS A 162 -10.86 -6.17 -3.10
CA LYS A 162 -10.47 -6.38 -1.70
C LYS A 162 -9.99 -7.81 -1.46
N GLN A 163 -10.70 -8.81 -2.01
CA GLN A 163 -10.31 -10.22 -1.91
C GLN A 163 -8.97 -10.49 -2.59
N LYS A 164 -8.72 -9.93 -3.78
CA LYS A 164 -7.42 -10.05 -4.46
C LYS A 164 -6.31 -9.42 -3.61
N TYR A 165 -6.53 -8.22 -3.09
CA TYR A 165 -5.56 -7.56 -2.22
C TYR A 165 -5.26 -8.37 -0.94
N ILE A 166 -6.31 -8.89 -0.28
CA ILE A 166 -6.18 -9.76 0.92
C ILE A 166 -5.39 -11.01 0.59
N SER A 167 -5.64 -11.67 -0.55
CA SER A 167 -4.87 -12.87 -0.92
C SER A 167 -3.36 -12.60 -1.02
N ILE A 168 -2.99 -11.40 -1.46
CA ILE A 168 -1.59 -10.98 -1.58
C ILE A 168 -0.98 -10.68 -0.20
N THR A 169 -1.70 -9.97 0.66
CA THR A 169 -1.21 -9.60 1.99
C THR A 169 -1.22 -10.79 2.96
N ASP A 170 -2.16 -11.71 2.85
CA ASP A 170 -2.17 -12.98 3.60
C ASP A 170 -0.98 -13.86 3.22
N ARG A 171 -0.63 -13.92 1.93
CA ARG A 171 0.59 -14.62 1.48
C ARG A 171 1.84 -13.99 2.09
N ARG A 172 1.92 -12.66 2.15
CA ARG A 172 3.01 -11.95 2.86
C ARG A 172 3.07 -12.35 4.33
N ASN A 173 1.92 -12.39 5.01
CA ASN A 173 1.86 -12.74 6.42
C ASN A 173 2.37 -14.16 6.67
N ARG A 174 1.99 -15.13 5.82
CA ARG A 174 2.52 -16.50 5.90
C ARG A 174 4.04 -16.55 5.71
N ILE A 175 4.57 -15.78 4.75
CA ILE A 175 6.02 -15.69 4.52
C ILE A 175 6.76 -15.11 5.74
N ALA A 176 6.25 -14.02 6.30
CA ALA A 176 6.93 -13.26 7.33
C ALA A 176 6.75 -13.83 8.75
N HIS A 177 5.58 -14.39 9.07
CA HIS A 177 5.22 -14.81 10.43
C HIS A 177 5.20 -16.34 10.60
N ASP A 178 4.82 -17.09 9.57
CA ASP A 178 4.70 -18.56 9.64
C ASP A 178 5.91 -19.27 9.01
N ALA A 179 7.01 -18.52 8.76
CA ALA A 179 8.21 -18.96 8.03
C ALA A 179 7.91 -19.59 6.65
N ASP A 180 6.73 -19.29 6.10
CA ASP A 180 6.12 -19.90 4.93
C ASP A 180 5.99 -21.43 4.95
N LEU A 181 6.04 -22.09 6.12
CA LEU A 181 6.03 -23.56 6.22
C LEU A 181 4.69 -24.16 5.77
N LEU A 182 4.71 -25.32 5.11
CA LEU A 182 3.50 -26.11 4.86
C LEU A 182 2.84 -26.49 6.19
N ASP A 183 1.50 -26.53 6.22
CA ASP A 183 0.77 -26.81 7.46
C ASP A 183 1.09 -28.23 7.96
N GLY A 184 1.62 -28.30 9.18
CA GLY A 184 2.08 -29.56 9.78
C GLY A 184 3.50 -29.99 9.39
N ASP A 185 4.21 -29.22 8.58
CA ASP A 185 5.62 -29.46 8.24
C ASP A 185 6.55 -28.53 9.03
N LEU A 186 7.74 -29.03 9.38
CA LEU A 186 8.76 -28.30 10.14
C LEU A 186 9.91 -27.76 9.28
N LYS A 187 9.94 -28.10 7.99
CA LYS A 187 11.07 -27.82 7.08
C LYS A 187 10.62 -27.33 5.72
N GLU A 188 9.58 -27.94 5.16
CA GLU A 188 9.12 -27.65 3.80
C GLU A 188 8.30 -26.36 3.76
N ARG A 189 8.67 -25.46 2.85
CA ARG A 189 7.96 -24.21 2.62
C ARG A 189 6.94 -24.36 1.51
N ARG A 190 5.89 -23.58 1.59
CA ARG A 190 4.88 -23.48 0.52
C ARG A 190 5.57 -23.09 -0.80
N PRO A 191 5.27 -23.80 -1.91
CA PRO A 191 5.82 -23.50 -3.22
C PRO A 191 5.53 -22.05 -3.64
N ILE A 192 6.46 -21.48 -4.38
CA ILE A 192 6.33 -20.14 -4.97
C ILE A 192 7.11 -20.12 -6.29
N THR A 193 6.47 -19.62 -7.34
CA THR A 193 7.08 -19.45 -8.65
C THR A 193 7.35 -17.98 -8.95
N ASP A 194 8.17 -17.72 -9.96
CA ASP A 194 8.39 -16.38 -10.48
C ASP A 194 7.09 -15.76 -11.05
N ALA A 195 6.20 -16.60 -11.60
CA ALA A 195 4.90 -16.17 -12.10
C ALA A 195 3.97 -15.71 -10.98
N ASP A 196 3.91 -16.45 -9.86
CA ASP A 196 3.09 -16.09 -8.70
C ASP A 196 3.47 -14.71 -8.16
N VAL A 197 4.77 -14.49 -7.96
CA VAL A 197 5.26 -13.21 -7.43
C VAL A 197 5.17 -12.08 -8.45
N SER A 198 5.36 -12.36 -9.75
CA SER A 198 5.18 -11.35 -10.79
C SER A 198 3.72 -10.86 -10.83
N ASP A 199 2.74 -11.78 -10.77
CA ASP A 199 1.32 -11.42 -10.71
C ASP A 199 1.01 -10.59 -9.45
N ALA A 200 1.54 -10.98 -8.28
CA ALA A 200 1.35 -10.22 -7.06
C ALA A 200 1.90 -8.79 -7.15
N VAL A 201 3.12 -8.62 -7.65
CA VAL A 201 3.75 -7.30 -7.85
C VAL A 201 2.94 -6.45 -8.83
N ASP A 202 2.51 -7.02 -9.95
CA ASP A 202 1.68 -6.34 -10.94
C ASP A 202 0.34 -5.89 -10.35
N TRP A 203 -0.31 -6.74 -9.55
CA TRP A 203 -1.56 -6.38 -8.89
C TRP A 203 -1.37 -5.28 -7.84
N ILE A 204 -0.30 -5.32 -7.05
CA ILE A 204 0.02 -4.26 -6.08
C ILE A 204 0.20 -2.93 -6.80
N GLU A 205 0.98 -2.90 -7.88
CA GLU A 205 1.22 -1.69 -8.68
C GLU A 205 -0.09 -1.14 -9.27
N ARG A 206 -0.91 -2.02 -9.87
CA ARG A 206 -2.20 -1.64 -10.46
C ARG A 206 -3.19 -1.11 -9.42
N ILE A 207 -3.28 -1.74 -8.25
CA ILE A 207 -4.15 -1.31 -7.15
C ILE A 207 -3.71 0.06 -6.63
N ALA A 208 -2.41 0.23 -6.38
CA ALA A 208 -1.86 1.50 -5.92
C ALA A 208 -2.14 2.62 -6.93
N LEU A 209 -1.91 2.36 -8.22
CA LEU A 209 -2.17 3.33 -9.28
C LEU A 209 -3.66 3.69 -9.38
N ALA A 210 -4.55 2.69 -9.32
CA ALA A 210 -6.00 2.93 -9.37
C ALA A 210 -6.47 3.76 -8.17
N ILE A 211 -6.00 3.44 -6.96
CA ILE A 211 -6.37 4.22 -5.76
C ILE A 211 -5.77 5.63 -5.85
N ALA A 212 -4.54 5.79 -6.31
CA ALA A 212 -3.94 7.11 -6.46
C ALA A 212 -4.72 7.97 -7.46
N THR A 213 -5.18 7.41 -8.58
CA THR A 213 -6.06 8.11 -9.54
C THR A 213 -7.38 8.54 -8.90
N VAL A 214 -7.94 7.72 -8.00
CA VAL A 214 -9.18 8.06 -7.27
C VAL A 214 -8.96 9.21 -6.29
N LEU A 215 -7.79 9.26 -5.66
CA LEU A 215 -7.47 10.30 -4.69
C LEU A 215 -7.15 11.65 -5.36
N GLY A 216 -6.77 11.65 -6.65
CA GLY A 216 -6.39 12.85 -7.41
C GLY A 216 -4.94 13.21 -7.17
#